data_AF-A0A848N905-F1
#
_entry.id   AF-A0A848N905-F1
#
_cell.length_a   1.000
_cell.length_b   1.000
_cell.length_c   1.000
_cell.angle_alpha   90.00
_cell.angle_beta   90.00
_cell.angle_gamma   90.00
#
_symmetry.space_group_name_H-M   'P 1'
#
loop_
_entity.id
_entity.type
_entity.pdbx_description
1 polymer ?
#
loop_
_entity_poly.entity_id
_entity_poly.type
_entity_poly.pdbx_seq_one_letter_code
_entity_poly.pdbx_strand_id
1 'polypeptide(L)'
;MIVAIERNKFTYLYKYDQIKVDINQFVDQTIDNLMRMIQSNRDIVHQLFNKAIPLFEQDHEVILLEVDKSKIRFQEGIVIAFDSILCLYPLTTLGSRLLEGKISDDFIIGPPIFEKEIEATKIIRSMEIRKRTSQKLLEHFNLQDILSEEIVSIIESSTKKNLLDKKIAQVFTTFLDHLIAYNKTPQYIPNGNIEYICKVGAVAVKYIGKQEEVFTNGPFYKSSIKYKDEVDKKSYVASYRDFISITDYELKSSYEKMVEIISKDYKGLDIFKISYFFLAFKSHINKNDNNIEGINNEIIELINEDKCTSAFVLSLIGYTFSIENLYEELHRLFDAPILKSTSTKETIQFQHKKEIESSIKQDNESIANISESTNVKDNFNNILKSQNKEIESTQDNHFQKNTKPIDIHEKHVKVEPKMKLEEQSNIFTVDSEQKTFANRELPTVKDLRDYISTGYTKPKQKIWFEMLDQLFPAENEKISLESFTTKLDFIPDFKNKYLKTNKEKVNLLNFFNVNR
;
A
#
# COMPACT_ATOMS: atom_id res chain seq x y z
N MET A 1 4.33 -28.88 -16.34
CA MET A 1 4.42 -27.42 -16.62
C MET A 1 3.43 -26.73 -15.70
N ILE A 2 3.67 -25.48 -15.29
CA ILE A 2 2.78 -24.78 -14.37
C ILE A 2 1.95 -23.71 -15.06
N VAL A 3 0.68 -23.60 -14.68
CA VAL A 3 -0.25 -22.56 -15.14
C VAL A 3 -0.95 -21.93 -13.95
N ALA A 4 -0.86 -20.60 -13.82
CA ALA A 4 -1.59 -19.88 -12.78
C ALA A 4 -3.00 -19.51 -13.25
N ILE A 5 -4.03 -19.95 -12.54
CA ILE A 5 -5.42 -19.61 -12.86
C ILE A 5 -6.19 -19.15 -11.63
N GLU A 6 -7.23 -18.36 -11.87
CA GLU A 6 -8.22 -18.03 -10.85
C GLU A 6 -9.06 -19.27 -10.47
N ARG A 7 -9.47 -19.36 -9.21
CA ARG A 7 -10.32 -20.44 -8.70
C ARG A 7 -11.67 -20.51 -9.42
N ASN A 8 -12.23 -19.37 -9.83
CA ASN A 8 -13.47 -19.34 -10.62
C ASN A 8 -13.25 -19.93 -12.02
N LYS A 9 -12.08 -19.70 -12.62
CA LYS A 9 -11.66 -20.34 -13.88
C LYS A 9 -11.44 -21.83 -13.71
N PHE A 10 -10.92 -22.28 -12.57
CA PHE A 10 -10.85 -23.71 -12.25
C PHE A 10 -12.25 -24.35 -12.15
N THR A 11 -13.21 -23.67 -11.53
CA THR A 11 -14.61 -24.15 -11.45
C THR A 11 -15.24 -24.25 -12.85
N TYR A 12 -14.93 -23.30 -13.74
CA TYR A 12 -15.34 -23.36 -15.14
C TYR A 12 -14.71 -24.55 -15.86
N LEU A 13 -13.41 -24.76 -15.69
CA LEU A 13 -12.69 -25.90 -16.24
C LEU A 13 -13.28 -27.25 -15.77
N TYR A 14 -13.63 -27.36 -14.49
CA TYR A 14 -14.32 -28.53 -13.94
C TYR A 14 -15.68 -28.79 -14.60
N LYS A 15 -16.43 -27.72 -14.91
CA LYS A 15 -17.78 -27.83 -15.50
C LYS A 15 -17.77 -28.10 -17.01
N TYR A 16 -16.83 -27.50 -17.73
CA TYR A 16 -16.83 -27.47 -19.20
C TYR A 16 -15.66 -28.23 -19.83
N ASP A 17 -14.88 -28.95 -19.02
CA ASP A 17 -13.74 -29.80 -19.39
C ASP A 17 -12.55 -29.07 -20.03
N GLN A 18 -12.73 -27.84 -20.52
CA GLN A 18 -11.67 -27.06 -21.15
C GLN A 18 -11.77 -25.59 -20.76
N ILE A 19 -10.60 -24.95 -20.70
CA ILE A 19 -10.50 -23.51 -20.50
C ILE A 19 -9.39 -22.93 -21.37
N LYS A 20 -9.63 -21.71 -21.84
CA LYS A 20 -8.63 -20.89 -22.51
C LYS A 20 -7.97 -19.97 -21.50
N VAL A 21 -6.64 -19.99 -21.47
CA VAL A 21 -5.81 -19.16 -20.60
C VAL A 21 -4.83 -18.33 -21.42
N ASP A 22 -4.41 -17.19 -20.86
CA ASP A 22 -3.46 -16.29 -21.49
C ASP A 22 -2.05 -16.89 -21.44
N ILE A 23 -1.26 -16.69 -22.49
CA ILE A 23 0.11 -17.22 -22.58
C ILE A 23 1.03 -16.71 -21.47
N ASN A 24 0.74 -15.53 -20.92
CA ASN A 24 1.52 -14.97 -19.82
C ASN A 24 1.33 -15.75 -18.53
N GLN A 25 0.20 -16.45 -18.35
CA GLN A 25 -0.13 -17.25 -17.16
C GLN A 25 0.67 -18.55 -17.05
N PHE A 26 1.52 -18.84 -18.05
CA PHE A 26 2.34 -20.04 -18.10
C PHE A 26 3.70 -19.81 -17.47
N VAL A 27 4.08 -20.77 -16.65
CA VAL A 27 5.43 -20.93 -16.15
C VAL A 27 5.96 -22.23 -16.76
N ASP A 28 6.77 -22.11 -17.81
CA ASP A 28 7.38 -23.26 -18.52
C ASP A 28 8.51 -23.90 -17.71
N GLN A 29 8.19 -24.30 -16.49
CA GLN A 29 9.03 -25.02 -15.55
C GLN A 29 8.18 -26.11 -14.86
N THR A 30 8.84 -27.17 -14.39
CA THR A 30 8.23 -28.14 -13.45
C THR A 30 8.31 -27.61 -12.03
N ILE A 31 7.54 -28.20 -11.10
CA ILE A 31 7.64 -27.87 -9.67
C ILE A 31 9.07 -28.08 -9.16
N ASP A 32 9.69 -29.22 -9.47
CA ASP A 32 11.05 -29.52 -9.03
C ASP A 32 12.07 -28.50 -9.54
N ASN A 33 11.90 -28.01 -10.77
CA ASN A 33 12.74 -26.95 -11.30
C ASN A 33 12.52 -25.64 -10.55
N LEU A 34 11.26 -25.25 -10.31
CA LEU A 34 10.95 -24.04 -9.54
C LEU A 34 11.52 -24.11 -8.14
N MET A 35 11.40 -25.25 -7.45
CA MET A 35 11.96 -25.47 -6.12
C MET A 35 13.49 -25.36 -6.11
N ARG A 36 14.17 -25.94 -7.11
CA ARG A 36 15.62 -25.75 -7.28
C ARG A 36 15.99 -24.30 -7.56
N MET A 37 15.23 -23.62 -8.40
CA MET A 37 15.44 -22.21 -8.71
C MET A 37 15.22 -21.30 -7.50
N ILE A 38 14.27 -21.61 -6.60
CA ILE A 38 14.12 -20.87 -5.35
C ILE A 38 15.39 -20.93 -4.50
N GLN A 39 16.07 -22.09 -4.49
CA GLN A 39 17.30 -22.29 -3.74
C GLN A 39 18.52 -21.64 -4.42
N SER A 40 18.60 -21.67 -5.75
CA SER A 40 19.78 -21.20 -6.49
C SER A 40 19.68 -19.77 -7.01
N ASN A 41 18.49 -19.33 -7.41
CA ASN A 41 18.24 -18.03 -8.05
C ASN A 41 16.77 -17.59 -7.90
N ARG A 42 16.45 -17.05 -6.72
CA ARG A 42 15.09 -16.64 -6.33
C ARG A 42 14.51 -15.54 -7.22
N ASP A 43 15.34 -14.65 -7.77
CA ASP A 43 14.89 -13.52 -8.58
C ASP A 43 14.23 -13.96 -9.89
N ILE A 44 14.73 -15.04 -10.52
CA ILE A 44 14.09 -15.59 -11.72
C ILE A 44 12.69 -16.11 -11.39
N VAL A 45 12.51 -16.74 -10.23
CA VAL A 45 11.19 -17.24 -9.80
C VAL A 45 10.22 -16.08 -9.59
N HIS A 46 10.67 -15.01 -8.93
CA HIS A 46 9.85 -13.80 -8.79
C HIS A 46 9.47 -13.18 -10.13
N GLN A 47 10.38 -13.15 -11.12
CA GLN A 47 10.05 -12.66 -12.47
C GLN A 47 9.01 -13.52 -13.18
N LEU A 48 9.15 -14.86 -13.08
CA LEU A 48 8.18 -15.80 -13.64
C LEU A 48 6.80 -15.62 -12.99
N PHE A 49 6.75 -15.53 -11.66
CA PHE A 49 5.50 -15.32 -10.94
C PHE A 49 4.90 -13.93 -11.17
N ASN A 50 5.74 -12.89 -11.27
CA ASN A 50 5.28 -11.54 -11.60
C ASN A 50 4.59 -11.48 -12.97
N LYS A 51 5.01 -12.33 -13.91
CA LYS A 51 4.36 -12.45 -15.22
C LYS A 51 3.12 -13.33 -15.18
N ALA A 52 3.20 -14.49 -14.51
CA ALA A 52 2.19 -15.53 -14.63
C ALA A 52 0.99 -15.37 -13.71
N ILE A 53 1.20 -14.87 -12.50
CA ILE A 53 0.16 -14.84 -11.49
C ILE A 53 -0.72 -13.60 -11.71
N PRO A 54 -2.04 -13.72 -11.94
CA PRO A 54 -2.91 -12.56 -12.11
C PRO A 54 -2.83 -11.58 -10.93
N LEU A 55 -3.24 -10.33 -11.14
CA LEU A 55 -3.54 -9.40 -10.03
C LEU A 55 -4.97 -9.71 -9.53
N PHE A 56 -5.13 -9.90 -8.24
CA PHE A 56 -6.40 -10.26 -7.61
C PHE A 56 -6.50 -9.65 -6.21
N GLU A 57 -7.71 -9.64 -5.64
CA GLU A 57 -7.96 -9.07 -4.31
C GLU A 57 -7.44 -10.00 -3.19
N GLN A 58 -7.59 -11.32 -3.33
CA GLN A 58 -7.23 -12.29 -2.28
C GLN A 58 -6.37 -13.47 -2.80
N ASP A 59 -5.26 -13.78 -2.11
CA ASP A 59 -4.28 -14.82 -2.51
C ASP A 59 -4.85 -16.20 -2.74
N HIS A 60 -5.86 -16.56 -1.96
CA HIS A 60 -6.50 -17.86 -2.04
C HIS A 60 -7.45 -17.99 -3.24
N GLU A 61 -7.58 -16.95 -4.06
CA GLU A 61 -8.34 -16.97 -5.31
C GLU A 61 -7.51 -17.47 -6.49
N VAL A 62 -6.19 -17.67 -6.34
CA VAL A 62 -5.35 -18.24 -7.39
C VAL A 62 -4.78 -19.59 -6.99
N ILE A 63 -4.71 -20.46 -8.01
CA ILE A 63 -4.21 -21.83 -7.92
C ILE A 63 -3.19 -22.01 -9.04
N LEU A 64 -2.10 -22.70 -8.75
CA LEU A 64 -1.17 -23.17 -9.76
C LEU A 64 -1.55 -24.58 -10.16
N LEU A 65 -1.81 -24.80 -11.44
CA LEU A 65 -2.05 -26.11 -12.01
C LEU A 65 -0.74 -26.68 -12.50
N GLU A 66 -0.39 -27.89 -12.07
CA GLU A 66 0.56 -28.70 -12.81
C GLU A 66 -0.17 -29.44 -13.91
N VAL A 67 0.25 -29.18 -15.15
CA VAL A 67 -0.38 -29.71 -16.36
C VAL A 67 0.60 -30.52 -17.19
N ASP A 68 0.08 -31.58 -17.80
CA ASP A 68 0.76 -32.38 -18.82
C ASP A 68 0.89 -31.55 -20.11
N LYS A 69 2.13 -31.17 -20.44
CA LYS A 69 2.45 -30.35 -21.61
C LYS A 69 2.00 -31.00 -22.93
N SER A 70 1.94 -32.34 -22.99
CA SER A 70 1.55 -33.07 -24.20
C SER A 70 0.06 -32.92 -24.56
N LYS A 71 -0.78 -32.59 -23.57
CA LYS A 71 -2.24 -32.46 -23.72
C LYS A 71 -2.71 -31.03 -23.99
N ILE A 72 -1.79 -30.09 -24.14
CA ILE A 72 -2.10 -28.67 -24.28
C ILE A 72 -2.21 -28.30 -25.76
N ARG A 73 -3.24 -27.52 -26.10
CA ARG A 73 -3.48 -27.07 -27.47
C ARG A 73 -3.28 -25.56 -27.59
N PHE A 74 -2.54 -25.13 -28.61
CA PHE A 74 -2.32 -23.73 -28.93
C PHE A 74 -3.28 -23.31 -30.05
N GLN A 75 -4.42 -22.72 -29.69
CA GLN A 75 -5.44 -22.23 -30.62
C GLN A 75 -5.94 -20.87 -30.15
N GLU A 76 -5.42 -19.79 -30.76
CA GLU A 76 -5.72 -18.38 -30.40
C GLU A 76 -5.50 -18.04 -28.92
N GLY A 77 -4.64 -18.78 -28.24
CA GLY A 77 -4.48 -18.84 -26.79
C GLY A 77 -4.11 -20.28 -26.41
N ILE A 78 -4.04 -20.58 -25.11
CA ILE A 78 -3.68 -21.92 -24.67
C ILE A 78 -4.91 -22.58 -24.04
N VAL A 79 -5.31 -23.71 -24.62
CA VAL A 79 -6.44 -24.50 -24.15
C VAL A 79 -5.91 -25.61 -23.27
N ILE A 80 -6.37 -25.61 -22.03
CA ILE A 80 -6.09 -26.62 -21.01
C ILE A 80 -7.34 -27.47 -20.87
N ALA A 81 -7.19 -28.77 -21.04
CA ALA A 81 -8.23 -29.75 -20.75
C ALA A 81 -8.15 -30.20 -19.30
N PHE A 82 -9.28 -30.56 -18.71
CA PHE A 82 -9.36 -30.96 -17.31
C PHE A 82 -8.56 -32.24 -17.04
N ASP A 83 -8.57 -33.18 -17.99
CA ASP A 83 -7.78 -34.42 -17.96
C ASP A 83 -6.25 -34.21 -18.10
N SER A 84 -5.82 -32.97 -18.35
CA SER A 84 -4.39 -32.60 -18.40
C SER A 84 -3.83 -32.18 -17.05
N ILE A 85 -4.69 -31.97 -16.05
CA ILE A 85 -4.28 -31.54 -14.71
C ILE A 85 -3.69 -32.73 -13.95
N LEU A 86 -2.45 -32.60 -13.52
CA LEU A 86 -1.73 -33.59 -12.73
C LEU A 86 -1.84 -33.30 -11.23
N CYS A 87 -1.79 -32.02 -10.85
CA CYS A 87 -1.82 -31.59 -9.45
C CYS A 87 -2.28 -30.14 -9.32
N LEU A 88 -2.91 -29.81 -8.19
CA LEU A 88 -3.32 -28.46 -7.80
C LEU A 88 -2.42 -27.96 -6.68
N TYR A 89 -1.76 -26.82 -6.88
CA TYR A 89 -0.96 -26.17 -5.85
C TYR A 89 -1.62 -24.86 -5.42
N PRO A 90 -2.25 -24.81 -4.23
CA PRO A 90 -2.77 -23.57 -3.67
C PRO A 90 -1.62 -22.59 -3.40
N LEU A 91 -1.85 -21.29 -3.55
CA LEU A 91 -0.82 -20.28 -3.23
C LEU A 91 -0.64 -20.06 -1.73
N THR A 92 -1.64 -20.37 -0.92
CA THR A 92 -1.65 -20.12 0.53
C THR A 92 -2.26 -21.27 1.30
N THR A 93 -1.93 -21.33 2.59
CA THR A 93 -2.54 -22.27 3.54
C THR A 93 -4.07 -22.14 3.60
N LEU A 94 -4.61 -20.91 3.52
CA LEU A 94 -6.05 -20.67 3.45
C LEU A 94 -6.64 -21.23 2.14
N GLY A 95 -5.94 -21.03 1.01
CA GLY A 95 -6.31 -21.60 -0.28
C GLY A 95 -6.42 -23.12 -0.21
N SER A 96 -5.45 -23.80 0.40
CA SER A 96 -5.47 -25.27 0.58
C SER A 96 -6.75 -25.73 1.26
N ARG A 97 -7.08 -25.16 2.43
CA ARG A 97 -8.27 -25.52 3.21
C ARG A 97 -9.58 -25.29 2.44
N LEU A 98 -9.63 -24.23 1.62
CA LEU A 98 -10.80 -23.91 0.81
C LEU A 98 -10.98 -24.87 -0.38
N LEU A 99 -9.90 -25.48 -0.88
CA LEU A 99 -9.93 -26.47 -1.95
C LEU A 99 -10.26 -27.87 -1.42
N GLU A 100 -9.64 -28.28 -0.31
CA GLU A 100 -9.87 -29.58 0.34
C GLU A 100 -11.35 -29.82 0.66
N GLY A 101 -12.11 -28.77 1.00
CA GLY A 101 -13.55 -28.89 1.29
C GLY A 101 -14.48 -28.89 0.06
N LYS A 102 -13.98 -28.75 -1.17
CA LYS A 102 -14.80 -28.49 -2.37
C LYS A 102 -14.49 -29.36 -3.58
N ILE A 103 -13.35 -30.04 -3.59
CA ILE A 103 -12.86 -30.81 -4.75
C ILE A 103 -13.01 -32.31 -4.45
N SER A 104 -13.28 -33.11 -5.48
CA SER A 104 -13.32 -34.59 -5.36
C SER A 104 -12.00 -35.14 -4.84
N ASP A 105 -12.05 -36.24 -4.09
CA ASP A 105 -10.87 -36.97 -3.61
C ASP A 105 -9.97 -37.48 -4.76
N ASP A 106 -10.47 -37.48 -6.00
CA ASP A 106 -9.72 -37.84 -7.21
C ASP A 106 -8.62 -36.82 -7.57
N PHE A 107 -8.60 -35.65 -6.91
CA PHE A 107 -7.59 -34.62 -7.15
C PHE A 107 -6.41 -34.73 -6.19
N ILE A 108 -5.21 -34.63 -6.77
CA ILE A 108 -4.01 -34.39 -5.98
C ILE A 108 -3.93 -32.90 -5.68
N ILE A 109 -4.12 -32.54 -4.41
CA ILE A 109 -3.86 -31.19 -3.90
C ILE A 109 -2.48 -31.21 -3.22
N GLY A 110 -1.53 -30.50 -3.83
CA GLY A 110 -0.20 -30.29 -3.26
C GLY A 110 -0.22 -29.24 -2.13
N PRO A 111 0.83 -29.17 -1.31
CA PRO A 111 0.95 -28.15 -0.27
C PRO A 111 1.20 -26.75 -0.87
N PRO A 112 0.91 -25.67 -0.13
CA PRO A 112 1.18 -24.28 -0.55
C PRO A 112 2.67 -23.92 -0.46
N ILE A 113 3.48 -24.50 -1.34
CA ILE A 113 4.94 -24.45 -1.28
C ILE A 113 5.55 -23.09 -1.66
N PHE A 114 4.78 -22.19 -2.27
CA PHE A 114 5.28 -20.91 -2.78
C PHE A 114 4.80 -19.68 -1.99
N GLU A 115 4.13 -19.86 -0.84
CA GLU A 115 3.48 -18.76 -0.10
C GLU A 115 4.45 -17.58 0.16
N LYS A 116 5.70 -17.87 0.51
CA LYS A 116 6.75 -16.84 0.75
C LYS A 116 7.17 -16.12 -0.53
N GLU A 117 7.32 -16.84 -1.62
CA GLU A 117 7.68 -16.30 -2.93
C GLU A 117 6.55 -15.45 -3.52
N ILE A 118 5.29 -15.82 -3.26
CA ILE A 118 4.13 -15.00 -3.62
C ILE A 118 4.12 -13.69 -2.85
N GLU A 119 4.35 -13.74 -1.54
CA GLU A 119 4.45 -12.55 -0.69
C GLU A 119 5.57 -11.62 -1.19
N ALA A 120 6.75 -12.17 -1.49
CA ALA A 120 7.85 -11.40 -2.06
C ALA A 120 7.50 -10.79 -3.42
N THR A 121 6.81 -11.54 -4.29
CA THR A 121 6.35 -11.05 -5.60
C THR A 121 5.37 -9.90 -5.46
N LYS A 122 4.47 -9.93 -4.46
CA LYS A 122 3.57 -8.81 -4.16
C LYS A 122 4.31 -7.56 -3.75
N ILE A 123 5.33 -7.69 -2.91
CA ILE A 123 6.15 -6.55 -2.49
C ILE A 123 6.85 -5.94 -3.71
N ILE A 124 7.40 -6.77 -4.60
CA ILE A 124 8.03 -6.32 -5.85
C ILE A 124 7.03 -5.53 -6.70
N ARG A 125 5.84 -6.09 -6.96
CA ARG A 125 4.77 -5.40 -7.71
C ARG A 125 4.37 -4.08 -7.08
N SER A 126 4.15 -4.08 -5.77
CA SER A 126 3.76 -2.87 -5.03
C SER A 126 4.83 -1.79 -5.15
N MET A 127 6.11 -2.17 -5.04
CA MET A 127 7.23 -1.26 -5.20
C MET A 127 7.35 -0.71 -6.63
N GLU A 128 7.15 -1.53 -7.67
CA GLU A 128 7.14 -1.07 -9.06
C GLU A 128 6.04 -0.04 -9.32
N ILE A 129 4.83 -0.29 -8.81
CA ILE A 129 3.69 0.64 -8.92
C ILE A 129 4.00 1.96 -8.20
N ARG A 130 4.49 1.88 -6.96
CA ARG A 130 4.90 3.03 -6.14
C ARG A 130 5.98 3.88 -6.82
N LYS A 131 7.00 3.22 -7.38
CA LYS A 131 8.07 3.87 -8.16
C LYS A 131 7.51 4.61 -9.37
N ARG A 132 6.66 3.97 -10.18
CA ARG A 132 5.99 4.63 -11.31
C ARG A 132 5.13 5.80 -10.88
N THR A 133 4.48 5.71 -9.72
CA THR A 133 3.66 6.79 -9.16
C THR A 133 4.51 7.99 -8.78
N SER A 134 5.62 7.74 -8.08
CA SER A 134 6.62 8.75 -7.75
C SER A 134 7.12 9.47 -9.02
N GLN A 135 7.48 8.70 -10.07
CA GLN A 135 7.94 9.25 -11.34
C GLN A 135 6.88 10.14 -12.00
N LYS A 136 5.63 9.65 -12.11
CA LYS A 136 4.53 10.42 -12.69
C LYS A 136 4.22 11.71 -11.92
N LEU A 137 4.30 11.69 -10.58
CA LEU A 137 4.13 12.90 -9.78
C LEU A 137 5.24 13.91 -10.05
N LEU A 138 6.50 13.46 -10.10
CA LEU A 138 7.63 14.33 -10.43
C LEU A 138 7.51 14.91 -11.84
N GLU A 139 7.16 14.10 -12.84
CA GLU A 139 6.94 14.53 -14.22
C GLU A 139 5.82 15.58 -14.32
N HIS A 140 4.69 15.34 -13.63
CA HIS A 140 3.56 16.27 -13.62
C HIS A 140 3.96 17.68 -13.13
N PHE A 141 4.85 17.75 -12.15
CA PHE A 141 5.36 18.99 -11.58
C PHE A 141 6.68 19.48 -12.21
N ASN A 142 7.19 18.81 -13.25
CA ASN A 142 8.47 19.10 -13.90
C ASN A 142 9.69 19.05 -12.94
N LEU A 143 9.77 18.02 -12.10
CA LEU A 143 10.81 17.82 -11.08
C LEU A 143 11.58 16.49 -11.23
N GLN A 144 11.42 15.78 -12.35
CA GLN A 144 11.96 14.43 -12.55
C GLN A 144 13.49 14.34 -12.47
N ASP A 145 14.21 15.42 -12.81
CA ASP A 145 15.68 15.44 -12.86
C ASP A 145 16.33 15.99 -11.57
N ILE A 146 15.55 16.22 -10.52
CA ILE A 146 16.03 16.89 -9.30
C ILE A 146 16.66 15.92 -8.31
N LEU A 147 16.11 14.71 -8.17
CA LEU A 147 16.58 13.75 -7.18
C LEU A 147 17.72 12.89 -7.72
N SER A 148 18.75 12.69 -6.90
CA SER A 148 19.81 11.73 -7.20
C SER A 148 19.32 10.30 -6.99
N GLU A 149 19.96 9.35 -7.67
CA GLU A 149 19.70 7.92 -7.48
C GLU A 149 19.91 7.46 -6.04
N GLU A 150 20.89 8.05 -5.33
CA GLU A 150 21.16 7.78 -3.90
C GLU A 150 19.95 8.12 -3.03
N ILE A 151 19.34 9.29 -3.24
CA ILE A 151 18.14 9.72 -2.51
C ILE A 151 16.95 8.79 -2.80
N VAL A 152 16.74 8.46 -4.07
CA VAL A 152 15.66 7.54 -4.46
C VAL A 152 15.84 6.17 -3.83
N SER A 153 17.07 5.64 -3.79
CA SER A 153 17.41 4.37 -3.14
C SER A 153 17.07 4.36 -1.64
N ILE A 154 17.29 5.48 -0.94
CA ILE A 154 16.94 5.62 0.48
C ILE A 154 15.41 5.53 0.67
N ILE A 155 14.64 6.24 -0.16
CA ILE A 155 13.17 6.20 -0.13
C ILE A 155 12.66 4.78 -0.45
N GLU A 156 13.19 4.15 -1.50
CA GLU A 156 12.83 2.78 -1.91
C GLU A 156 13.08 1.78 -0.77
N SER A 157 14.26 1.87 -0.13
CA SER A 157 14.66 1.01 0.97
C SER A 157 13.73 1.15 2.19
N SER A 158 13.41 2.38 2.59
CA SER A 158 12.50 2.64 3.70
C SER A 158 11.07 2.21 3.41
N THR A 159 10.61 2.41 2.17
CA THR A 159 9.27 1.97 1.73
C THR A 159 9.17 0.45 1.73
N LYS A 160 10.17 -0.25 1.20
CA LYS A 160 10.21 -1.72 1.17
C LYS A 160 10.11 -2.32 2.57
N LYS A 161 10.81 -1.76 3.56
CA LYS A 161 10.70 -2.21 4.96
C LYS A 161 9.29 -2.04 5.53
N ASN A 162 8.60 -0.97 5.14
CA ASN A 162 7.23 -0.70 5.57
C ASN A 162 6.19 -1.64 4.92
N LEU A 163 6.50 -2.22 3.76
CA LEU A 163 5.64 -3.17 3.05
C LEU A 163 5.77 -4.63 3.52
N LEU A 164 6.85 -4.99 4.24
CA LEU A 164 7.05 -6.34 4.77
C LEU A 164 5.93 -6.73 5.76
N ASP A 165 5.57 -8.01 5.82
CA ASP A 165 4.46 -8.52 6.64
C ASP A 165 4.51 -8.01 8.09
N LYS A 166 3.36 -7.51 8.55
CA LYS A 166 3.13 -7.07 9.93
C LYS A 166 3.27 -8.20 10.95
N LYS A 167 3.24 -9.47 10.52
CA LYS A 167 3.51 -10.62 11.40
C LYS A 167 4.96 -10.68 11.85
N ILE A 168 5.89 -10.16 11.06
CA ILE A 168 7.30 -10.02 11.45
C ILE A 168 7.46 -8.66 12.13
N ALA A 169 8.09 -8.64 13.31
CA ALA A 169 8.41 -7.38 13.97
C ALA A 169 9.29 -6.53 13.05
N GLN A 170 8.74 -5.45 12.50
CA GLN A 170 9.48 -4.54 11.64
C GLN A 170 10.54 -3.82 12.46
N VAL A 171 11.82 -4.04 12.10
CA VAL A 171 12.95 -3.31 12.69
C VAL A 171 13.17 -2.06 11.86
N PHE A 172 12.61 -0.94 12.32
CA PHE A 172 12.91 0.37 11.76
C PHE A 172 14.26 0.84 12.27
N THR A 173 15.13 1.22 11.34
CA THR A 173 16.52 1.60 11.64
C THR A 173 16.83 3.03 11.24
N THR A 174 16.03 3.62 10.34
CA THR A 174 16.23 4.99 9.88
C THR A 174 15.06 5.87 10.30
N PHE A 175 15.30 7.17 10.41
CA PHE A 175 14.23 8.13 10.67
C PHE A 175 13.10 8.06 9.61
N LEU A 176 13.46 7.85 8.34
CA LEU A 176 12.49 7.74 7.25
C LEU A 176 11.60 6.50 7.37
N ASP A 177 12.14 5.38 7.87
CA ASP A 177 11.35 4.18 8.18
C ASP A 177 10.20 4.53 9.14
N HIS A 178 10.52 5.28 10.21
CA HIS A 178 9.54 5.73 11.21
C HIS A 178 8.56 6.76 10.65
N LEU A 179 9.04 7.69 9.81
CA LEU A 179 8.23 8.74 9.20
C LEU A 179 7.15 8.15 8.27
N ILE A 180 7.55 7.24 7.38
CA ILE A 180 6.63 6.57 6.43
C ILE A 180 5.58 5.76 7.20
N ALA A 181 5.98 5.01 8.23
CA ALA A 181 5.06 4.25 9.10
C ALA A 181 4.11 5.10 9.94
N TYR A 182 4.37 6.40 10.08
CA TYR A 182 3.63 7.24 11.02
C TYR A 182 2.26 7.62 10.46
N ASN A 183 1.21 6.97 10.99
CA ASN A 183 -0.19 7.15 10.58
C ASN A 183 -1.11 7.61 11.72
N LYS A 184 -0.58 7.89 12.90
CA LYS A 184 -1.38 8.23 14.09
C LYS A 184 -1.22 9.70 14.43
N THR A 185 -2.30 10.35 14.87
CA THR A 185 -2.22 11.62 15.60
C THR A 185 -2.55 11.32 17.06
N PRO A 186 -1.55 11.25 17.96
CA PRO A 186 -1.81 11.11 19.39
C PRO A 186 -2.67 12.25 19.92
N GLN A 187 -3.51 11.98 20.92
CA GLN A 187 -4.49 12.95 21.47
C GLN A 187 -3.84 14.22 22.05
N TYR A 188 -2.57 14.14 22.46
CA TYR A 188 -1.85 15.31 22.97
C TYR A 188 -1.39 16.26 21.85
N ILE A 189 -1.28 15.81 20.60
CA ILE A 189 -0.87 16.69 19.51
C ILE A 189 -2.06 17.57 19.12
N PRO A 190 -1.93 18.91 19.16
CA PRO A 190 -3.00 19.80 18.75
C PRO A 190 -3.29 19.69 17.24
N ASN A 191 -4.53 19.98 16.87
CA ASN A 191 -4.92 20.15 15.47
C ASN A 191 -4.37 21.47 14.91
N GLY A 192 -4.16 21.51 13.60
CA GLY A 192 -3.69 22.70 12.87
C GLY A 192 -2.40 22.41 12.10
N ASN A 193 -1.72 23.45 11.61
CA ASN A 193 -0.43 23.30 10.95
C ASN A 193 0.67 22.96 11.96
N ILE A 194 0.50 23.36 13.23
CA ILE A 194 1.37 22.96 14.33
C ILE A 194 1.37 21.44 14.56
N GLU A 195 0.28 20.74 14.15
CA GLU A 195 0.15 19.27 14.25
C GLU A 195 1.38 18.60 13.61
N TYR A 196 1.75 19.05 12.42
CA TYR A 196 2.80 18.43 11.62
C TYR A 196 4.19 18.69 12.20
N ILE A 197 4.45 19.89 12.75
CA ILE A 197 5.67 20.21 13.50
C ILE A 197 5.81 19.28 14.71
N CYS A 198 4.74 19.15 15.50
CA CYS A 198 4.74 18.27 16.66
C CYS A 198 4.91 16.79 16.26
N LYS A 199 4.30 16.36 15.15
CA LYS A 199 4.48 14.99 14.64
C LYS A 199 5.92 14.71 14.24
N VAL A 200 6.65 15.65 13.62
CA VAL A 200 8.09 15.47 13.33
C VAL A 200 8.84 15.15 14.62
N GLY A 201 8.57 15.90 15.70
CA GLY A 201 9.18 15.63 17.00
C GLY A 201 8.78 14.29 17.62
N ALA A 202 7.51 13.89 17.51
CA ALA A 202 7.07 12.58 17.97
C ALA A 202 7.74 11.42 17.20
N VAL A 203 7.91 11.56 15.88
CA VAL A 203 8.64 10.62 15.03
C VAL A 203 10.12 10.56 15.45
N ALA A 204 10.74 11.72 15.72
CA ALA A 204 12.14 11.79 16.17
C ALA A 204 12.35 11.05 17.50
N VAL A 205 11.46 11.25 18.48
CA VAL A 205 11.50 10.54 19.78
C VAL A 205 11.34 9.03 19.60
N LYS A 206 10.47 8.59 18.69
CA LYS A 206 10.32 7.17 18.36
C LYS A 206 11.57 6.60 17.68
N TYR A 207 12.19 7.35 16.78
CA TYR A 207 13.43 6.96 16.09
C TYR A 207 14.59 6.73 17.06
N ILE A 208 14.73 7.58 18.09
CA ILE A 208 15.75 7.38 19.13
C ILE A 208 15.35 6.35 20.21
N GLY A 209 14.26 5.61 20.01
CA GLY A 209 13.81 4.55 20.93
C GLY A 209 13.31 5.04 22.29
N LYS A 210 12.83 6.30 22.37
CA LYS A 210 12.29 6.89 23.60
C LYS A 210 10.75 6.80 23.63
N GLN A 211 10.19 6.86 24.84
CA GLN A 211 8.75 6.84 25.06
C GLN A 211 8.12 8.19 24.68
N GLU A 212 6.84 8.18 24.30
CA GLU A 212 6.10 9.40 23.90
C GLU A 212 6.05 10.48 24.99
N GLU A 213 6.06 10.10 26.27
CA GLU A 213 6.10 11.03 27.41
C GLU A 213 7.35 11.93 27.42
N VAL A 214 8.46 11.46 26.82
CA VAL A 214 9.68 12.25 26.67
C VAL A 214 9.44 13.42 25.72
N PHE A 215 8.62 13.21 24.68
CA PHE A 215 8.25 14.26 23.75
C PHE A 215 7.38 15.32 24.43
N THR A 216 6.28 14.90 25.08
CA THR A 216 5.30 15.84 25.68
C THR A 216 5.88 16.66 26.84
N ASN A 217 6.87 16.13 27.56
CA ASN A 217 7.55 16.86 28.63
C ASN A 217 8.74 17.70 28.14
N GLY A 218 9.15 17.50 26.88
CA GLY A 218 10.33 18.13 26.30
C GLY A 218 10.16 19.62 25.96
N PRO A 219 11.27 20.37 25.90
CA PRO A 219 11.26 21.81 25.60
C PRO A 219 10.74 22.10 24.20
N PHE A 220 11.03 21.25 23.21
CA PHE A 220 10.55 21.41 21.84
C PHE A 220 9.02 21.41 21.76
N TYR A 221 8.37 20.42 22.37
CA TYR A 221 6.91 20.33 22.36
C TYR A 221 6.29 21.54 23.08
N LYS A 222 6.72 21.83 24.32
CA LYS A 222 6.20 22.96 25.10
C LYS A 222 6.34 24.29 24.35
N SER A 223 7.50 24.51 23.73
CA SER A 223 7.76 25.71 22.94
C SER A 223 6.92 25.74 21.66
N SER A 224 6.74 24.61 20.96
CA SER A 224 5.88 24.54 19.77
C SER A 224 4.42 24.90 20.10
N ILE A 225 3.89 24.40 21.23
CA ILE A 225 2.51 24.70 21.67
C ILE A 225 2.33 26.19 21.98
N LYS A 226 3.35 26.85 22.56
CA LYS A 226 3.31 28.30 22.87
C LYS A 226 3.03 29.16 21.62
N TYR A 227 3.49 28.74 20.45
CA TYR A 227 3.38 29.48 19.19
C TYR A 227 2.32 28.90 18.23
N LYS A 228 1.45 28.00 18.72
CA LYS A 228 0.40 27.36 17.92
C LYS A 228 -0.45 28.37 17.12
N ASP A 229 -0.95 29.42 17.77
CA ASP A 229 -1.88 30.36 17.15
C ASP A 229 -1.23 31.27 16.10
N GLU A 230 0.09 31.41 16.14
CA GLU A 230 0.89 32.11 15.12
C GLU A 230 1.05 31.22 13.88
N VAL A 231 1.37 29.95 14.10
CA VAL A 231 1.60 28.95 13.04
C VAL A 231 0.31 28.54 12.33
N ASP A 232 -0.81 28.37 13.02
CA ASP A 232 -2.00 27.70 12.45
C ASP A 232 -2.82 28.50 11.42
N LYS A 233 -2.54 29.79 11.22
CA LYS A 233 -3.44 30.69 10.47
C LYS A 233 -3.17 30.82 8.97
N LYS A 234 -2.22 30.05 8.41
CA LYS A 234 -1.69 30.30 7.05
C LYS A 234 -1.59 29.02 6.22
N SER A 235 -1.08 29.12 4.99
CA SER A 235 -0.69 27.96 4.15
C SER A 235 0.40 27.14 4.84
N TYR A 236 0.63 25.90 4.42
CA TYR A 236 1.68 25.07 5.03
C TYR A 236 3.06 25.72 4.90
N VAL A 237 3.33 26.34 3.75
CA VAL A 237 4.60 27.03 3.49
C VAL A 237 4.77 28.24 4.41
N ALA A 238 3.75 29.08 4.52
CA ALA A 238 3.80 30.24 5.39
C ALA A 238 3.91 29.85 6.87
N SER A 239 3.19 28.82 7.30
CA SER A 239 3.27 28.28 8.66
C SER A 239 4.65 27.72 9.01
N TYR A 240 5.28 27.00 8.08
CA TYR A 240 6.65 26.52 8.26
C TYR A 240 7.62 27.69 8.40
N ARG A 241 7.51 28.70 7.53
CA ARG A 241 8.36 29.90 7.54
C ARG A 241 8.23 30.68 8.84
N ASP A 242 7.01 30.89 9.32
CA ASP A 242 6.77 31.57 10.59
C ASP A 242 7.43 30.81 11.73
N PHE A 243 7.23 29.48 11.79
CA PHE A 243 7.80 28.66 12.86
C PHE A 243 9.32 28.76 12.95
N ILE A 244 10.03 28.65 11.82
CA ILE A 244 11.50 28.76 11.80
C ILE A 244 12.01 30.19 12.05
N SER A 245 11.14 31.20 11.90
CA SER A 245 11.48 32.61 12.12
C SER A 245 11.30 33.06 13.58
N ILE A 246 10.71 32.23 14.44
CA ILE A 246 10.53 32.54 15.85
C ILE A 246 11.88 32.73 16.54
N THR A 247 12.10 33.88 17.16
CA THR A 247 13.38 34.25 17.81
C THR A 247 13.52 33.75 19.26
N ASP A 248 12.65 32.84 19.70
CA ASP A 248 12.69 32.23 21.03
C ASP A 248 13.90 31.30 21.15
N TYR A 249 14.80 31.62 22.09
CA TYR A 249 16.06 30.88 22.26
C TYR A 249 15.85 29.40 22.65
N GLU A 250 14.85 29.11 23.48
CA GLU A 250 14.57 27.74 23.92
C GLU A 250 14.00 26.91 22.77
N LEU A 251 13.07 27.48 22.00
CA LEU A 251 12.55 26.85 20.79
C LEU A 251 13.68 26.61 19.79
N LYS A 252 14.47 27.63 19.48
CA LYS A 252 15.55 27.55 18.49
C LYS A 252 16.58 26.49 18.88
N SER A 253 17.04 26.48 20.13
CA SER A 253 18.01 25.48 20.61
C SER A 253 17.44 24.06 20.59
N SER A 254 16.17 23.88 20.93
CA SER A 254 15.55 22.55 20.90
C SER A 254 15.23 22.06 19.49
N TYR A 255 14.87 22.98 18.57
CA TYR A 255 14.72 22.73 17.14
C TYR A 255 16.04 22.32 16.49
N GLU A 256 17.13 23.08 16.71
CA GLU A 256 18.45 22.77 16.16
C GLU A 256 18.94 21.37 16.58
N LYS A 257 18.75 21.01 17.85
CA LYS A 257 19.05 19.65 18.34
C LYS A 257 18.21 18.58 17.65
N MET A 258 16.93 18.87 17.39
CA MET A 258 16.06 17.93 16.69
C MET A 258 16.50 17.74 15.24
N VAL A 259 16.80 18.84 14.53
CA VAL A 259 17.34 18.82 13.17
C VAL A 259 18.64 18.02 13.12
N GLU A 260 19.55 18.22 14.07
CA GLU A 260 20.81 17.47 14.18
C GLU A 260 20.56 15.97 14.31
N ILE A 261 19.62 15.56 15.18
CA ILE A 261 19.27 14.15 15.39
C ILE A 261 18.73 13.50 14.12
N ILE A 262 17.77 14.14 13.46
CA ILE A 262 17.06 13.52 12.33
C ILE A 262 17.81 13.63 11.00
N SER A 263 18.73 14.60 10.87
CA SER A 263 19.48 14.84 9.62
C SER A 263 20.83 14.14 9.57
N LYS A 264 21.22 13.43 10.65
CA LYS A 264 22.52 12.74 10.77
C LYS A 264 22.86 11.86 9.56
N ASP A 265 21.85 11.19 9.01
CA ASP A 265 22.00 10.23 7.92
C ASP A 265 21.69 10.83 6.52
N TYR A 266 21.39 12.13 6.43
CA TYR A 266 20.85 12.77 5.21
C TYR A 266 21.57 14.09 4.89
N LYS A 267 22.77 13.99 4.33
CA LYS A 267 23.59 15.17 4.01
C LYS A 267 22.93 16.04 2.95
N GLY A 268 22.89 17.35 3.20
CA GLY A 268 22.41 18.34 2.23
C GLY A 268 20.89 18.40 2.07
N LEU A 269 20.14 17.71 2.92
CA LEU A 269 18.68 17.71 2.92
C LEU A 269 18.14 18.31 4.22
N ASP A 270 17.13 19.17 4.11
CA ASP A 270 16.37 19.63 5.26
C ASP A 270 15.29 18.60 5.61
N ILE A 271 15.70 17.56 6.36
CA ILE A 271 14.81 16.45 6.74
C ILE A 271 13.65 16.95 7.60
N PHE A 272 13.84 18.00 8.39
CA PHE A 272 12.76 18.56 9.17
C PHE A 272 11.68 19.15 8.25
N LYS A 273 12.08 19.98 7.29
CA LYS A 273 11.18 20.57 6.29
C LYS A 273 10.47 19.50 5.47
N ILE A 274 11.22 18.53 4.93
CA ILE A 274 10.67 17.40 4.18
C ILE A 274 9.62 16.66 5.01
N SER A 275 9.92 16.39 6.29
CA SER A 275 9.01 15.65 7.18
C SER A 275 7.73 16.43 7.47
N TYR A 276 7.85 17.73 7.69
CA TYR A 276 6.70 18.61 7.89
C TYR A 276 5.73 18.55 6.70
N PHE A 277 6.23 18.81 5.49
CA PHE A 277 5.38 18.81 4.29
C PHE A 277 4.86 17.43 3.93
N PHE A 278 5.68 16.38 4.07
CA PHE A 278 5.23 15.01 3.85
C PHE A 278 4.08 14.65 4.79
N LEU A 279 4.17 14.95 6.09
CA LEU A 279 3.11 14.65 7.05
C LEU A 279 1.85 15.50 6.79
N ALA A 280 2.00 16.76 6.40
CA ALA A 280 0.91 17.64 6.03
C ALA A 280 0.15 17.10 4.81
N PHE A 281 0.87 16.84 3.72
CA PHE A 281 0.30 16.34 2.46
C PHE A 281 -0.29 14.95 2.63
N LYS A 282 0.42 14.04 3.31
CA LYS A 282 -0.08 12.69 3.63
C LYS A 282 -1.37 12.75 4.44
N SER A 283 -1.45 13.63 5.44
CA SER A 283 -2.66 13.82 6.26
C SER A 283 -3.83 14.34 5.42
N HIS A 284 -3.58 15.34 4.55
CA HIS A 284 -4.59 15.88 3.66
C HIS A 284 -5.11 14.83 2.69
N ILE A 285 -4.22 14.10 2.00
CA ILE A 285 -4.57 13.06 1.03
C ILE A 285 -5.42 11.97 1.71
N ASN A 286 -5.02 11.49 2.90
CA ASN A 286 -5.80 10.49 3.64
C ASN A 286 -7.19 10.99 4.08
N LYS A 287 -7.36 12.29 4.33
CA LYS A 287 -8.64 12.89 4.75
C LYS A 287 -9.58 13.19 3.59
N ASN A 288 -9.07 13.22 2.37
CA ASN A 288 -9.81 13.60 1.17
C ASN A 288 -9.81 12.46 0.14
N ASP A 289 -10.11 11.24 0.57
CA ASP A 289 -10.26 10.05 -0.28
C ASP A 289 -9.08 9.84 -1.25
N ASN A 290 -7.86 10.08 -0.75
CA ASN A 290 -6.62 10.01 -1.50
C ASN A 290 -6.50 10.98 -2.70
N ASN A 291 -7.27 12.07 -2.70
CA ASN A 291 -7.19 13.11 -3.71
C ASN A 291 -6.00 14.06 -3.47
N ILE A 292 -5.07 14.11 -4.42
CA ILE A 292 -3.89 15.00 -4.38
C ILE A 292 -4.19 16.42 -4.87
N GLU A 293 -5.27 16.65 -5.63
CA GLU A 293 -5.59 17.97 -6.18
C GLU A 293 -5.83 19.02 -5.11
N GLY A 294 -6.37 18.61 -3.95
CA GLY A 294 -6.65 19.48 -2.81
C GLY A 294 -5.40 20.18 -2.24
N ILE A 295 -4.19 19.70 -2.56
CA ILE A 295 -2.92 20.29 -2.15
C ILE A 295 -2.10 20.86 -3.31
N ASN A 296 -2.66 20.97 -4.52
CA ASN A 296 -1.91 21.43 -5.69
C ASN A 296 -1.28 22.82 -5.48
N ASN A 297 -2.06 23.77 -4.93
CA ASN A 297 -1.56 25.11 -4.64
C ASN A 297 -0.41 25.09 -3.61
N GLU A 298 -0.51 24.24 -2.59
CA GLU A 298 0.55 24.08 -1.57
C GLU A 298 1.82 23.44 -2.16
N ILE A 299 1.67 22.49 -3.09
CA ILE A 299 2.79 21.91 -3.83
C ILE A 299 3.46 22.97 -4.70
N ILE A 300 2.70 23.77 -5.45
CA ILE A 300 3.23 24.85 -6.30
C ILE A 300 3.95 25.89 -5.45
N GLU A 301 3.39 26.28 -4.30
CA GLU A 301 4.02 27.21 -3.37
C GLU A 301 5.35 26.65 -2.85
N LEU A 302 5.39 25.37 -2.46
CA LEU A 302 6.62 24.71 -2.04
C LEU A 302 7.65 24.59 -3.16
N ILE A 303 7.23 24.34 -4.41
CA ILE A 303 8.12 24.27 -5.58
C ILE A 303 8.81 25.61 -5.83
N ASN A 304 8.05 26.70 -5.69
CA ASN A 304 8.58 28.05 -5.87
C ASN A 304 9.61 28.43 -4.79
N GLU A 305 9.47 27.88 -3.58
CA GLU A 305 10.41 28.11 -2.49
C GLU A 305 11.62 27.17 -2.54
N ASP A 306 11.38 25.87 -2.72
CA ASP A 306 12.39 24.82 -2.62
C ASP A 306 12.00 23.59 -3.45
N LYS A 307 12.55 23.53 -4.65
CA LYS A 307 12.32 22.42 -5.58
C LYS A 307 12.87 21.08 -5.09
N CYS A 308 13.98 21.08 -4.33
CA CYS A 308 14.60 19.85 -3.85
C CYS A 308 13.71 19.19 -2.79
N THR A 309 13.25 19.97 -1.82
CA THR A 309 12.28 19.52 -0.82
C THR A 309 11.00 19.05 -1.49
N SER A 310 10.48 19.80 -2.46
CA SER A 310 9.26 19.43 -3.21
C SER A 310 9.40 18.06 -3.89
N ALA A 311 10.50 17.85 -4.62
CA ALA A 311 10.75 16.59 -5.32
C ALA A 311 10.85 15.41 -4.34
N PHE A 312 11.52 15.61 -3.20
CA PHE A 312 11.63 14.58 -2.17
C PHE A 312 10.26 14.24 -1.58
N VAL A 313 9.47 15.25 -1.20
CA VAL A 313 8.14 15.08 -0.62
C VAL A 313 7.20 14.38 -1.60
N LEU A 314 7.17 14.79 -2.88
CA LEU A 314 6.34 14.15 -3.91
C LEU A 314 6.75 12.70 -4.14
N SER A 315 8.05 12.41 -4.09
CA SER A 315 8.53 11.04 -4.17
C SER A 315 8.06 10.21 -2.98
N LEU A 316 8.17 10.72 -1.76
CA LEU A 316 7.62 10.05 -0.58
C LEU A 316 6.11 9.80 -0.68
N ILE A 317 5.34 10.75 -1.21
CA ILE A 317 3.90 10.58 -1.44
C ILE A 317 3.65 9.44 -2.45
N GLY A 318 4.32 9.46 -3.60
CA GLY A 318 4.18 8.40 -4.61
C GLY A 318 4.55 7.01 -4.07
N TYR A 319 5.63 6.94 -3.28
CA TYR A 319 6.04 5.71 -2.62
C TYR A 319 5.11 5.28 -1.48
N THR A 320 4.43 6.20 -0.79
CA THR A 320 3.57 5.89 0.36
C THR A 320 2.17 5.47 -0.07
N PHE A 321 1.57 6.13 -1.06
CA PHE A 321 0.19 5.84 -1.44
C PHE A 321 0.08 4.80 -2.55
N SER A 322 1.09 4.60 -3.42
CA SER A 322 0.93 3.82 -4.67
C SER A 322 -0.12 4.40 -5.62
N ILE A 323 -0.07 3.96 -6.89
CA ILE A 323 -1.01 4.45 -7.88
C ILE A 323 -2.42 4.00 -7.48
N GLU A 324 -2.65 2.73 -7.16
CA GLU A 324 -4.00 2.21 -6.87
C GLU A 324 -4.76 2.99 -5.78
N ASN A 325 -4.08 3.51 -4.75
CA ASN A 325 -4.75 4.38 -3.77
C ASN A 325 -4.90 5.83 -4.26
N LEU A 326 -4.01 6.34 -5.13
CA LEU A 326 -4.12 7.67 -5.77
C LEU A 326 -4.97 7.68 -7.05
N TYR A 327 -5.33 6.52 -7.62
CA TYR A 327 -5.68 6.34 -9.04
C TYR A 327 -7.17 6.14 -9.34
N GLU A 328 -8.04 5.93 -8.35
CA GLU A 328 -9.50 6.06 -8.59
C GLU A 328 -9.87 7.44 -9.16
N GLU A 329 -9.07 8.48 -8.89
CA GLU A 329 -9.24 9.83 -9.45
C GLU A 329 -8.30 10.13 -10.65
N LEU A 330 -7.07 9.59 -10.70
CA LEU A 330 -6.23 9.74 -11.92
C LEU A 330 -6.89 9.12 -13.16
N HIS A 331 -7.71 8.06 -13.02
CA HIS A 331 -8.54 7.57 -14.14
C HIS A 331 -9.72 8.51 -14.49
N ARG A 332 -10.28 9.27 -13.52
CA ARG A 332 -11.22 10.36 -13.84
C ARG A 332 -10.54 11.48 -14.63
N LEU A 333 -9.27 11.74 -14.35
CA LEU A 333 -8.45 12.72 -15.08
C LEU A 333 -8.04 12.27 -16.49
N PHE A 334 -7.64 10.99 -16.65
CA PHE A 334 -7.13 10.49 -17.94
C PHE A 334 -8.18 9.85 -18.85
N ASP A 335 -9.31 9.34 -18.33
CA ASP A 335 -10.28 8.55 -19.11
C ASP A 335 -11.75 8.98 -19.03
N ALA A 336 -12.11 10.11 -18.39
CA ALA A 336 -13.50 10.59 -18.39
C ALA A 336 -14.05 10.77 -19.83
N PRO A 337 -15.02 9.95 -20.30
CA PRO A 337 -15.54 10.02 -21.67
C PRO A 337 -16.30 11.32 -21.95
N ILE A 338 -16.71 12.04 -20.91
CA ILE A 338 -17.42 13.32 -21.01
C ILE A 338 -16.49 14.47 -21.41
N LEU A 339 -15.18 14.38 -21.11
CA LEU A 339 -14.20 15.43 -21.44
C LEU A 339 -13.40 15.17 -22.73
N LYS A 340 -13.56 14.01 -23.38
CA LYS A 340 -13.14 13.81 -24.78
C LYS A 340 -13.90 14.72 -25.77
N SER A 341 -14.98 15.36 -25.32
CA SER A 341 -15.78 16.29 -26.13
C SER A 341 -15.42 17.78 -25.97
N THR A 342 -14.53 18.15 -25.03
CA THR A 342 -14.18 19.56 -24.77
C THR A 342 -12.70 19.88 -24.96
N SER A 343 -11.78 18.91 -24.82
CA SER A 343 -10.34 19.15 -25.03
C SER A 343 -9.91 19.32 -26.50
N THR A 344 -10.81 19.03 -27.45
CA THR A 344 -10.58 19.30 -28.88
C THR A 344 -10.96 20.71 -29.32
N LYS A 345 -11.64 21.54 -28.49
CA LYS A 345 -11.98 22.91 -28.89
C LYS A 345 -11.01 23.98 -28.36
N GLU A 346 -10.50 23.84 -27.14
CA GLU A 346 -9.58 24.84 -26.58
C GLU A 346 -8.14 24.70 -27.10
N THR A 347 -7.68 23.47 -27.37
CA THR A 347 -6.36 23.24 -27.98
C THR A 347 -6.31 23.73 -29.43
N ILE A 348 -7.43 23.61 -30.17
CA ILE A 348 -7.57 24.18 -31.51
C ILE A 348 -7.61 25.71 -31.42
N GLN A 349 -8.31 26.32 -30.46
CA GLN A 349 -8.30 27.78 -30.32
C GLN A 349 -6.94 28.36 -29.90
N PHE A 350 -6.16 27.66 -29.08
CA PHE A 350 -4.81 28.11 -28.70
C PHE A 350 -3.76 27.91 -29.81
N GLN A 351 -3.88 26.85 -30.62
CA GLN A 351 -3.06 26.66 -31.82
C GLN A 351 -3.44 27.64 -32.93
N HIS A 352 -4.73 27.87 -33.18
CA HIS A 352 -5.19 28.85 -34.18
C HIS A 352 -4.81 30.29 -33.80
N LYS A 353 -4.81 30.63 -32.49
CA LYS A 353 -4.38 31.96 -32.03
C LYS A 353 -2.86 32.15 -32.17
N LYS A 354 -2.05 31.11 -31.92
CA LYS A 354 -0.60 31.14 -32.17
C LYS A 354 -0.26 31.17 -33.66
N GLU A 355 -1.00 30.46 -34.51
CA GLU A 355 -0.82 30.49 -35.97
C GLU A 355 -1.25 31.83 -36.56
N ILE A 356 -2.33 32.44 -36.06
CA ILE A 356 -2.73 33.80 -36.47
C ILE A 356 -1.71 34.84 -35.99
N GLU A 357 -1.18 34.73 -34.77
CA GLU A 357 -0.13 35.65 -34.27
C GLU A 357 1.23 35.47 -34.97
N SER A 358 1.58 34.26 -35.42
CA SER A 358 2.78 34.04 -36.24
C SER A 358 2.60 34.49 -37.69
N SER A 359 1.40 34.34 -38.25
CA SER A 359 1.06 34.83 -39.60
C SER A 359 1.06 36.37 -39.63
N ILE A 360 0.50 37.03 -38.60
CA ILE A 360 0.52 38.50 -38.48
C ILE A 360 1.94 39.03 -38.28
N LYS A 361 2.84 38.28 -37.62
CA LYS A 361 4.25 38.68 -37.50
C LYS A 361 5.05 38.47 -38.79
N GLN A 362 4.80 37.39 -39.53
CA GLN A 362 5.41 37.18 -40.85
C GLN A 362 4.89 38.17 -41.89
N ASP A 363 3.60 38.53 -41.86
CA ASP A 363 3.05 39.55 -42.75
C ASP A 363 3.59 40.95 -42.41
N ASN A 364 3.81 41.29 -41.14
CA ASN A 364 4.42 42.57 -40.76
C ASN A 364 5.92 42.66 -41.07
N GLU A 365 6.67 41.54 -41.01
CA GLU A 365 8.07 41.49 -41.48
C GLU A 365 8.16 41.48 -43.02
N SER A 366 7.13 40.97 -43.70
CA SER A 366 7.01 41.03 -45.17
C SER A 366 6.60 42.43 -45.66
N ILE A 367 5.77 43.15 -44.89
CA ILE A 367 5.34 44.54 -45.19
C ILE A 367 6.46 45.55 -44.85
N ALA A 368 7.31 45.28 -43.86
CA ALA A 368 8.49 46.11 -43.59
C ALA A 368 9.54 46.06 -44.72
N ASN A 369 9.59 44.96 -45.49
CA ASN A 369 10.48 44.78 -46.64
C ASN A 369 9.83 45.13 -48.01
N ILE A 370 8.57 45.59 -48.04
CA ILE A 370 7.86 46.07 -49.24
C ILE A 370 7.38 47.52 -49.03
N SER A 371 8.18 48.32 -48.31
CA SER A 371 7.99 49.77 -48.18
C SER A 371 8.97 50.57 -49.04
N GLU A 372 9.30 50.05 -50.21
CA GLU A 372 9.71 50.85 -51.37
C GLU A 372 8.85 50.44 -52.57
N SER A 373 8.21 51.45 -53.19
CA SER A 373 7.40 51.41 -54.42
C SER A 373 5.86 51.26 -54.31
N THR A 374 5.22 52.43 -54.36
CA THR A 374 4.02 52.81 -55.15
C THR A 374 2.63 52.20 -54.90
N ASN A 375 1.72 53.09 -54.48
CA ASN A 375 0.32 53.30 -54.90
C ASN A 375 -0.46 52.13 -55.55
N VAL A 376 -1.61 51.78 -54.98
CA VAL A 376 -2.97 52.08 -55.52
C VAL A 376 -4.05 51.56 -54.53
N LYS A 377 -5.08 52.39 -54.34
CA LYS A 377 -6.30 52.12 -53.56
C LYS A 377 -7.23 51.12 -54.27
N ASP A 378 -8.05 50.45 -53.46
CA ASP A 378 -9.36 49.83 -53.76
C ASP A 378 -9.44 48.30 -53.58
N ASN A 379 -10.55 47.86 -52.96
CA ASN A 379 -11.08 46.49 -52.79
C ASN A 379 -10.74 45.65 -51.54
N PHE A 380 -11.12 46.15 -50.35
CA PHE A 380 -11.17 45.32 -49.12
C PHE A 380 -12.57 45.17 -48.49
N ASN A 381 -13.66 45.35 -49.25
CA ASN A 381 -15.04 45.28 -48.73
C ASN A 381 -15.91 44.12 -49.27
N ASN A 382 -15.36 43.12 -49.96
CA ASN A 382 -16.16 42.06 -50.61
C ASN A 382 -15.92 40.61 -50.14
N ILE A 383 -15.16 40.36 -49.06
CA ILE A 383 -14.84 38.97 -48.63
C ILE A 383 -15.55 38.54 -47.33
N LEU A 384 -16.25 39.44 -46.63
CA LEU A 384 -16.89 39.16 -45.33
C LEU A 384 -18.40 38.82 -45.39
N LYS A 385 -18.94 38.44 -46.56
CA LYS A 385 -20.39 38.17 -46.75
C LYS A 385 -20.78 36.78 -47.28
N SER A 386 -19.88 35.79 -47.31
CA SER A 386 -20.15 34.52 -48.01
C SER A 386 -19.97 33.22 -47.21
N GLN A 387 -20.10 33.22 -45.87
CA GLN A 387 -20.03 31.94 -45.11
C GLN A 387 -21.02 31.77 -43.93
N ASN A 388 -22.12 32.53 -43.88
CA ASN A 388 -23.22 32.28 -42.92
C ASN A 388 -24.57 32.14 -43.64
N LYS A 389 -24.75 31.04 -44.39
CA LYS A 389 -26.04 30.54 -44.88
C LYS A 389 -25.89 29.08 -45.31
N GLU A 390 -26.90 28.27 -44.98
CA GLU A 390 -27.03 26.82 -45.24
C GLU A 390 -26.21 25.99 -44.24
N ILE A 391 -26.80 25.23 -43.31
CA ILE A 391 -27.72 24.11 -43.56
C ILE A 391 -28.74 24.00 -42.39
N GLU A 392 -30.01 24.21 -42.72
CA GLU A 392 -31.18 23.71 -41.98
C GLU A 392 -32.17 23.16 -43.02
N SER A 393 -32.90 22.08 -42.66
CA SER A 393 -33.96 21.36 -43.40
C SER A 393 -33.47 20.36 -44.47
N THR A 394 -33.91 19.10 -44.52
CA THR A 394 -35.31 18.58 -44.51
C THR A 394 -35.33 17.10 -44.09
N GLN A 395 -36.14 16.72 -43.07
CA GLN A 395 -37.40 15.92 -43.13
C GLN A 395 -37.26 14.42 -43.46
N ASP A 396 -37.49 13.50 -42.50
CA ASP A 396 -38.77 12.94 -41.98
C ASP A 396 -39.19 11.64 -42.69
N ASN A 397 -39.27 10.51 -41.94
CA ASN A 397 -40.54 9.80 -41.71
C ASN A 397 -40.43 8.49 -40.86
N HIS A 398 -41.30 8.45 -39.84
CA HIS A 398 -42.08 7.33 -39.28
C HIS A 398 -41.43 5.98 -38.86
N PHE A 399 -41.52 5.63 -37.57
CA PHE A 399 -42.51 4.64 -37.06
C PHE A 399 -42.65 4.66 -35.52
N GLN A 400 -43.83 4.25 -35.03
CA GLN A 400 -44.43 4.52 -33.73
C GLN A 400 -43.92 3.74 -32.52
N LYS A 401 -44.10 4.39 -31.35
CA LYS A 401 -44.05 3.90 -29.96
C LYS A 401 -44.93 2.66 -29.71
N ASN A 402 -44.43 1.74 -28.89
CA ASN A 402 -45.15 1.17 -27.74
C ASN A 402 -44.24 0.21 -26.96
N THR A 403 -43.95 0.51 -25.69
CA THR A 403 -43.96 -0.49 -24.59
C THR A 403 -43.92 0.22 -23.24
N LYS A 404 -44.86 -0.16 -22.38
CA LYS A 404 -45.04 0.26 -20.99
C LYS A 404 -43.91 -0.27 -20.09
N PRO A 405 -43.60 0.40 -18.96
CA PRO A 405 -42.71 -0.18 -17.96
C PRO A 405 -43.42 -1.29 -17.19
N ILE A 406 -42.73 -2.42 -17.04
CA ILE A 406 -43.16 -3.56 -16.22
C ILE A 406 -42.68 -3.31 -14.79
N ASP A 407 -43.62 -3.18 -13.86
CA ASP A 407 -43.42 -3.29 -12.42
C ASP A 407 -42.95 -4.72 -12.08
N ILE A 408 -41.75 -4.84 -11.50
CA ILE A 408 -41.29 -6.07 -10.87
C ILE A 408 -41.38 -5.87 -9.36
N HIS A 409 -42.44 -6.42 -8.77
CA HIS A 409 -42.54 -6.67 -7.34
C HIS A 409 -41.57 -7.78 -6.94
N GLU A 410 -40.44 -7.44 -6.32
CA GLU A 410 -39.63 -8.39 -5.57
C GLU A 410 -40.36 -8.76 -4.26
N LYS A 411 -40.91 -9.98 -4.22
CA LYS A 411 -41.31 -10.63 -2.98
C LYS A 411 -40.06 -11.12 -2.24
N HIS A 412 -39.73 -10.47 -1.14
CA HIS A 412 -38.81 -11.01 -0.13
C HIS A 412 -39.35 -12.34 0.41
N VAL A 413 -38.73 -13.46 0.02
CA VAL A 413 -38.83 -14.72 0.74
C VAL A 413 -37.70 -14.78 1.76
N LYS A 414 -38.08 -14.64 3.03
CA LYS A 414 -37.22 -14.79 4.19
C LYS A 414 -36.90 -16.28 4.36
N VAL A 415 -35.67 -16.70 4.06
CA VAL A 415 -35.17 -18.04 4.41
C VAL A 415 -34.15 -17.85 5.53
N GLU A 416 -34.53 -18.26 6.74
CA GLU A 416 -33.61 -18.36 7.88
C GLU A 416 -32.75 -19.63 7.75
N PRO A 417 -31.42 -19.54 7.79
CA PRO A 417 -30.57 -20.69 8.09
C PRO A 417 -30.39 -20.80 9.60
N LYS A 418 -30.96 -21.85 10.19
CA LYS A 418 -30.55 -22.35 11.50
C LYS A 418 -29.14 -22.92 11.38
N MET A 419 -28.12 -22.21 11.87
CA MET A 419 -26.84 -22.82 12.23
C MET A 419 -26.60 -22.69 13.73
N LYS A 420 -26.27 -23.83 14.34
CA LYS A 420 -25.86 -23.97 15.73
C LYS A 420 -24.49 -23.32 15.91
N LEU A 421 -24.35 -22.48 16.95
CA LEU A 421 -23.05 -22.08 17.48
C LEU A 421 -22.45 -23.26 18.26
N GLU A 422 -21.31 -23.77 17.80
CA GLU A 422 -20.29 -24.37 18.68
C GLU A 422 -19.01 -23.54 18.49
N GLU A 423 -18.78 -22.60 19.40
CA GLU A 423 -17.49 -21.93 19.54
C GLU A 423 -16.59 -22.77 20.45
N GLN A 424 -15.62 -23.46 19.86
CA GLN A 424 -14.40 -23.87 20.57
C GLN A 424 -13.27 -22.93 20.15
N SER A 425 -12.90 -21.99 21.02
CA SER A 425 -11.78 -21.08 20.78
C SER A 425 -10.45 -21.74 21.16
N ASN A 426 -9.72 -22.28 20.19
CA ASN A 426 -8.33 -22.70 20.38
C ASN A 426 -7.42 -21.46 20.51
N ILE A 427 -6.81 -21.29 21.68
CA ILE A 427 -6.03 -20.07 22.03
C ILE A 427 -4.60 -20.09 21.49
N PHE A 428 -4.07 -21.28 21.21
CA PHE A 428 -2.75 -21.48 20.61
C PHE A 428 -2.94 -22.39 19.39
N THR A 429 -2.93 -21.81 18.19
CA THR A 429 -2.74 -22.61 16.97
C THR A 429 -1.28 -23.03 16.93
N VAL A 430 -1.02 -24.28 17.29
CA VAL A 430 0.27 -24.91 17.10
C VAL A 430 0.37 -25.23 15.61
N ASP A 431 1.21 -24.49 14.87
CA ASP A 431 1.65 -24.96 13.55
C ASP A 431 2.38 -26.28 13.77
N SER A 432 1.78 -27.38 13.33
CA SER A 432 2.32 -28.72 13.45
C SER A 432 3.42 -28.95 12.42
N GLU A 433 4.48 -28.13 12.44
CA GLU A 433 5.75 -28.50 11.84
C GLU A 433 6.48 -29.42 12.85
N GLN A 434 6.32 -30.73 12.66
CA GLN A 434 7.16 -31.73 13.31
C GLN A 434 8.59 -31.61 12.75
N LYS A 435 9.38 -30.67 13.28
CA LYS A 435 10.84 -30.75 13.20
C LYS A 435 11.29 -31.78 14.23
N THR A 436 11.99 -32.80 13.76
CA THR A 436 12.64 -33.83 14.55
C THR A 436 13.78 -33.25 15.41
N PHE A 437 13.42 -32.57 16.50
CA PHE A 437 14.35 -32.25 17.59
C PHE A 437 14.35 -33.40 18.58
N ALA A 438 15.08 -34.47 18.26
CA ALA A 438 15.32 -35.55 19.20
C ALA A 438 16.29 -35.05 20.30
N ASN A 439 15.85 -35.12 21.56
CA ASN A 439 16.63 -35.05 22.81
C ASN A 439 16.74 -33.70 23.57
N ARG A 440 15.83 -32.74 23.40
CA ARG A 440 15.71 -31.64 24.40
C ARG A 440 14.78 -32.05 25.55
N GLU A 441 15.23 -31.87 26.78
CA GLU A 441 14.38 -32.07 27.95
C GLU A 441 13.31 -30.98 28.02
N LEU A 442 12.06 -31.37 28.31
CA LEU A 442 10.98 -30.42 28.53
C LEU A 442 11.32 -29.47 29.70
N PRO A 443 10.96 -28.18 29.61
CA PRO A 443 11.16 -27.24 30.70
C PRO A 443 10.32 -27.65 31.92
N THR A 444 10.80 -27.28 33.10
CA THR A 444 10.11 -27.49 34.37
C THR A 444 9.29 -26.26 34.76
N VAL A 445 8.40 -26.41 35.75
CA VAL A 445 7.67 -25.27 36.34
C VAL A 445 8.64 -24.22 36.88
N LYS A 446 9.78 -24.66 37.45
CA LYS A 446 10.84 -23.77 37.92
C LYS A 446 11.41 -22.90 36.79
N ASP A 447 11.68 -23.49 35.63
CA ASP A 447 12.21 -22.73 34.48
C ASP A 447 11.23 -21.64 34.01
N LEU A 448 9.91 -21.94 34.05
CA LEU A 448 8.87 -20.96 33.74
C LEU A 448 8.77 -19.87 34.81
N ARG A 449 8.96 -20.20 36.09
CA ARG A 449 9.02 -19.20 37.18
C ARG A 449 10.20 -18.25 37.01
N ASP A 450 11.35 -18.76 36.63
CA ASP A 450 12.56 -17.96 36.40
C ASP A 450 12.36 -17.04 35.18
N TYR A 451 11.75 -17.54 34.11
CA TYR A 451 11.36 -16.72 32.96
C TYR A 451 10.38 -15.59 33.35
N ILE A 452 9.37 -15.89 34.17
CA ILE A 452 8.39 -14.90 34.63
C ILE A 452 9.05 -13.85 35.54
N SER A 453 10.00 -14.28 36.38
CA SER A 453 10.75 -13.40 37.29
C SER A 453 11.57 -12.34 36.55
N THR A 454 12.07 -12.65 35.35
CA THR A 454 12.85 -11.72 34.54
C THR A 454 11.99 -10.84 33.64
N GLY A 455 10.80 -11.31 33.22
CA GLY A 455 9.96 -10.64 32.23
C GLY A 455 8.80 -9.79 32.76
N TYR A 456 8.40 -9.93 34.03
CA TYR A 456 7.19 -9.29 34.57
C TYR A 456 7.45 -8.43 35.82
N THR A 457 6.54 -7.49 36.11
CA THR A 457 6.58 -6.68 37.35
C THR A 457 6.16 -7.50 38.57
N LYS A 458 6.64 -7.15 39.77
CA LYS A 458 6.34 -7.89 41.03
C LYS A 458 4.84 -8.20 41.25
N PRO A 459 3.89 -7.27 41.02
CA PRO A 459 2.46 -7.59 41.17
C PRO A 459 1.97 -8.66 40.19
N LYS A 460 2.47 -8.64 38.95
CA LYS A 460 2.14 -9.64 37.93
C LYS A 460 2.81 -10.99 38.23
N GLN A 461 4.05 -10.99 38.70
CA GLN A 461 4.76 -12.22 39.11
C GLN A 461 3.96 -12.99 40.16
N LYS A 462 3.46 -12.29 41.20
CA LYS A 462 2.65 -12.91 42.26
C LYS A 462 1.43 -13.65 41.70
N ILE A 463 0.68 -13.01 40.81
CA ILE A 463 -0.51 -13.59 40.16
C ILE A 463 -0.14 -14.82 39.33
N TRP A 464 0.95 -14.75 38.58
CA TRP A 464 1.46 -15.87 37.79
C TRP A 464 1.90 -17.05 38.65
N PHE A 465 2.57 -16.79 39.78
CA PHE A 465 3.03 -17.84 40.68
C PHE A 465 1.87 -18.53 41.39
N GLU A 466 0.87 -17.78 41.86
CA GLU A 466 -0.35 -18.35 42.44
C GLU A 466 -1.06 -19.28 41.45
N MET A 467 -1.15 -18.90 40.17
CA MET A 467 -1.71 -19.76 39.13
C MET A 467 -0.85 -21.01 38.87
N LEU A 468 0.49 -20.86 38.83
CA LEU A 468 1.38 -22.00 38.66
C LEU A 468 1.30 -22.97 39.85
N ASP A 469 1.23 -22.48 41.08
CA ASP A 469 1.02 -23.32 42.27
C ASP A 469 -0.29 -24.11 42.19
N GLN A 470 -1.35 -23.49 41.67
CA GLN A 470 -2.66 -24.13 41.51
C GLN A 470 -2.66 -25.21 40.42
N LEU A 471 -1.98 -24.97 39.29
CA LEU A 471 -2.00 -25.88 38.13
C LEU A 471 -0.88 -26.94 38.18
N PHE A 472 0.25 -26.63 38.81
CA PHE A 472 1.48 -27.42 38.81
C PHE A 472 2.14 -27.38 40.20
N PRO A 473 1.68 -28.21 41.15
CA PRO A 473 2.12 -28.15 42.55
C PRO A 473 3.57 -28.57 42.78
N ALA A 474 4.23 -29.22 41.80
CA ALA A 474 5.62 -29.64 41.90
C ALA A 474 6.53 -28.75 41.03
N GLU A 475 7.53 -28.11 41.63
CA GLU A 475 8.46 -27.21 40.91
C GLU A 475 9.24 -27.90 39.78
N ASN A 476 9.50 -29.21 39.92
CA ASN A 476 10.23 -30.02 38.95
C ASN A 476 9.30 -30.72 37.94
N GLU A 477 7.99 -30.44 37.96
CA GLU A 477 7.06 -31.00 36.99
C GLU A 477 7.42 -30.51 35.58
N LYS A 478 7.65 -31.44 34.64
CA LYS A 478 7.94 -31.11 33.24
C LYS A 478 6.66 -30.60 32.58
N ILE A 479 6.73 -29.46 31.92
CA ILE A 479 5.58 -28.79 31.31
C ILE A 479 5.77 -28.64 29.80
N SER A 480 4.78 -29.10 29.03
CA SER A 480 4.68 -28.80 27.60
C SER A 480 3.70 -27.65 27.37
N LEU A 481 3.77 -27.01 26.20
CA LEU A 481 2.78 -26.01 25.81
C LEU A 481 1.37 -26.60 25.88
N GLU A 482 1.20 -27.83 25.39
CA GLU A 482 -0.09 -28.54 25.38
C GLU A 482 -0.61 -28.82 26.79
N SER A 483 0.23 -29.35 27.70
CA SER A 483 -0.19 -29.60 29.08
C SER A 483 -0.52 -28.29 29.82
N PHE A 484 0.22 -27.22 29.51
CA PHE A 484 -0.03 -25.88 30.04
C PHE A 484 -1.37 -25.33 29.56
N THR A 485 -1.65 -25.40 28.27
CA THR A 485 -2.93 -24.91 27.71
C THR A 485 -4.13 -25.68 28.24
N THR A 486 -4.03 -27.01 28.29
CA THR A 486 -5.11 -27.87 28.77
C THR A 486 -5.41 -27.59 30.24
N LYS A 487 -4.38 -27.42 31.09
CA LYS A 487 -4.58 -27.09 32.51
C LYS A 487 -5.14 -25.67 32.71
N LEU A 488 -4.76 -24.73 31.85
CA LEU A 488 -5.21 -23.34 31.93
C LEU A 488 -6.69 -23.17 31.54
N ASP A 489 -7.25 -24.09 30.78
CA ASP A 489 -8.70 -24.15 30.49
C ASP A 489 -9.56 -24.40 31.74
N PHE A 490 -8.99 -24.94 32.82
CA PHE A 490 -9.67 -25.12 34.11
C PHE A 490 -9.72 -23.84 34.95
N ILE A 491 -9.05 -22.75 34.54
CA ILE A 491 -9.09 -21.44 35.21
C ILE A 491 -9.50 -20.34 34.19
N PRO A 492 -10.75 -20.34 33.72
CA PRO A 492 -11.21 -19.45 32.66
C PRO A 492 -11.07 -17.97 33.02
N ASP A 493 -11.23 -17.60 34.29
CA ASP A 493 -11.06 -16.22 34.76
C ASP A 493 -9.63 -15.71 34.58
N PHE A 494 -8.64 -16.56 34.87
CA PHE A 494 -7.23 -16.23 34.65
C PHE A 494 -6.94 -16.12 33.14
N LYS A 495 -7.40 -17.12 32.37
CA LYS A 495 -7.27 -17.17 30.91
C LYS A 495 -7.83 -15.90 30.25
N ASN A 496 -9.02 -15.47 30.66
CA ASN A 496 -9.69 -14.31 30.11
C ASN A 496 -9.08 -12.97 30.56
N LYS A 497 -8.48 -12.92 31.75
CA LYS A 497 -7.93 -11.68 32.32
C LYS A 497 -6.47 -11.42 31.95
N TYR A 498 -5.64 -12.46 31.87
CA TYR A 498 -4.18 -12.32 31.75
C TYR A 498 -3.57 -12.96 30.49
N LEU A 499 -4.36 -13.65 29.67
CA LEU A 499 -3.97 -14.03 28.31
C LEU A 499 -4.76 -13.25 27.25
N LYS A 500 -5.41 -12.15 27.64
CA LYS A 500 -6.23 -11.36 26.71
C LYS A 500 -5.39 -10.58 25.71
N THR A 501 -4.15 -10.21 26.08
CA THR A 501 -3.27 -9.44 25.21
C THR A 501 -2.43 -10.34 24.32
N ASN A 502 -2.31 -10.01 23.04
CA ASN A 502 -1.44 -10.74 22.10
C ASN A 502 0.02 -10.80 22.59
N LYS A 503 0.48 -9.78 23.33
CA LYS A 503 1.83 -9.72 23.89
C LYS A 503 2.09 -10.84 24.90
N GLU A 504 1.16 -11.10 25.81
CA GLU A 504 1.31 -12.14 26.85
C GLU A 504 1.30 -13.55 26.23
N LYS A 505 0.42 -13.78 25.24
CA LYS A 505 0.40 -15.03 24.47
C LYS A 505 1.71 -15.27 23.73
N VAL A 506 2.24 -14.25 23.05
CA VAL A 506 3.51 -14.33 22.30
C VAL A 506 4.68 -14.60 23.25
N ASN A 507 4.74 -13.95 24.41
CA ASN A 507 5.82 -14.17 25.38
C ASN A 507 5.84 -15.62 25.90
N LEU A 508 4.68 -16.18 26.24
CA LEU A 508 4.59 -17.58 26.68
C LEU A 508 4.89 -18.56 25.56
N LEU A 509 4.39 -18.30 24.36
CA LEU A 509 4.70 -19.12 23.18
C LEU A 509 6.20 -19.11 22.90
N ASN A 510 6.86 -17.96 23.01
CA ASN A 510 8.31 -17.84 22.88
C ASN A 510 9.06 -18.65 23.93
N PHE A 511 8.62 -18.65 25.20
CA PHE A 511 9.21 -19.50 26.24
C PHE A 511 9.15 -20.98 25.85
N PHE A 512 7.98 -21.48 25.45
CA PHE A 512 7.83 -22.89 25.08
C PHE A 512 8.54 -23.24 23.77
N ASN A 513 8.66 -22.31 22.82
CA ASN A 513 9.39 -22.53 21.56
C ASN A 513 10.90 -22.52 21.74
N VAL A 514 11.45 -21.71 22.65
CA VAL A 514 12.89 -21.68 22.96
C VAL A 514 13.31 -22.95 23.70
N ASN A 515 12.41 -23.51 24.52
CA ASN A 515 12.63 -24.72 25.31
C ASN A 515 12.06 -26.01 24.67
N ARG A 516 11.60 -25.94 23.42
CA ARG A 516 11.29 -27.10 22.55
C ARG A 516 12.57 -27.55 21.84
#